data_AF-A0AAW4R3M2-F1
#
_entry.id   AF-A0AAW4R3M2-F1
#
_cell.length_a   1.000
_cell.length_b   1.000
_cell.length_c   1.000
_cell.angle_alpha   90.00
_cell.angle_beta   90.00
_cell.angle_gamma   90.00
#
_symmetry.space_group_name_H-M   'P 1'
#
loop_
_entity.id
_entity.type
_entity.pdbx_description
1 polymer ?
#
loop_
_entity_poly.entity_id
_entity_poly.type
_entity_poly.pdbx_seq_one_letter_code
_entity_poly.pdbx_strand_id
1 'polypeptide(L)'
;MATIGQVLKTPELGWRRYDCNSQNFSLFDTDFDLSSSDRFYSGITNGQYIRFKFFGKQLRVIAEVSNLPGQVSISIDGNKDYFSLNSKVDENYVLKYEKQFTEQAIRECIIKIENNNISFHRFNAFDIDSSGYLIDFMRKVSLYKKEAGKIFIEDFDSINPEWIISPSESFSIAARKGFIRLNHTADKDVMLLINKPQGDIAIQVIADYTPDVEGDKGGLIIYQNADNKIEFLESHSINSSKEHREWLATSTGEQWDFYSKVDATFDYADSDKLEATKIGVVLKKGVSDPYKPLDIDRIIITSGHKLKLRQLFPNNRVILRDENGTTLSINQVGKLNTGIDINLPSLEFQGTIEVYDEQNSLIAEKKALFYGGDIYNMGSPLKIIMDSKELNDTDPTNLGNMMEGKRIIKMMVQNENSVAVHNLKISIEQYMEKVGYTWANISLDNLAWVKQISINTLSANSSREFWVLVTKDLNYIGFEPILFNIKLQHD
;
A
#
# COMPACT_ATOMS: atom_id res chain seq x y z
N MET A 1 -18.58 11.07 -43.85
CA MET A 1 -17.28 10.50 -43.49
C MET A 1 -16.22 11.48 -43.88
N ALA A 2 -15.55 12.04 -42.89
CA ALA A 2 -14.37 12.85 -43.10
C ALA A 2 -13.24 11.99 -43.69
N THR A 3 -12.43 12.57 -44.55
CA THR A 3 -11.22 11.95 -45.08
C THR A 3 -9.97 12.49 -44.37
N ILE A 4 -8.88 11.74 -44.39
CA ILE A 4 -7.59 12.18 -43.85
C ILE A 4 -7.22 13.53 -44.49
N GLY A 5 -6.88 14.52 -43.65
CA GLY A 5 -6.56 15.88 -44.04
C GLY A 5 -7.71 16.88 -43.87
N GLN A 6 -8.93 16.44 -43.54
CA GLN A 6 -10.06 17.34 -43.28
C GLN A 6 -10.15 17.75 -41.80
N VAL A 7 -10.64 18.98 -41.57
CA VAL A 7 -11.00 19.47 -40.24
C VAL A 7 -12.23 18.71 -39.73
N LEU A 8 -12.12 18.10 -38.56
CA LEU A 8 -13.15 17.29 -37.91
C LEU A 8 -13.36 17.76 -36.45
N LYS A 9 -14.16 18.81 -36.27
CA LYS A 9 -14.41 19.44 -34.95
C LYS A 9 -15.33 18.65 -34.01
N THR A 10 -16.16 17.78 -34.56
CA THR A 10 -17.07 16.91 -33.79
C THR A 10 -16.95 15.47 -34.29
N PRO A 11 -17.08 14.45 -33.42
CA PRO A 11 -17.06 13.06 -33.87
C PRO A 11 -18.25 12.77 -34.79
N GLU A 12 -18.03 11.95 -35.81
CA GLU A 12 -19.11 11.49 -36.69
C GLU A 12 -19.95 10.40 -36.01
N LEU A 13 -21.15 10.13 -36.53
CA LEU A 13 -21.98 9.03 -36.04
C LEU A 13 -21.19 7.71 -36.07
N GLY A 14 -21.24 6.98 -34.95
CA GLY A 14 -20.48 5.74 -34.78
C GLY A 14 -19.12 5.92 -34.10
N TRP A 15 -18.69 7.16 -33.85
CA TRP A 15 -17.44 7.50 -33.17
C TRP A 15 -17.66 8.16 -31.82
N ARG A 16 -16.74 7.93 -30.88
CA ARG A 16 -16.66 8.60 -29.59
C ARG A 16 -15.34 9.33 -29.47
N ARG A 17 -15.39 10.62 -29.12
CA ARG A 17 -14.23 11.51 -28.98
C ARG A 17 -13.70 11.54 -27.55
N TYR A 18 -12.39 11.47 -27.42
CA TYR A 18 -11.62 11.82 -26.22
C TYR A 18 -10.71 13.00 -26.56
N ASP A 19 -11.09 14.19 -26.11
CA ASP A 19 -10.27 15.40 -26.26
C ASP A 19 -9.06 15.36 -25.34
N CYS A 20 -7.92 15.86 -25.81
CA CYS A 20 -6.69 16.04 -25.04
C CYS A 20 -6.85 17.26 -24.11
N ASN A 21 -7.44 17.03 -22.94
CA ASN A 21 -7.72 18.05 -21.93
C ASN A 21 -7.48 17.50 -20.52
N SER A 22 -7.54 18.38 -19.52
CA SER A 22 -7.34 18.03 -18.11
C SER A 22 -8.27 16.92 -17.57
N GLN A 23 -9.49 16.77 -18.10
CA GLN A 23 -10.44 15.74 -17.66
C GLN A 23 -10.05 14.33 -18.14
N ASN A 24 -9.42 14.23 -19.31
CA ASN A 24 -9.01 12.96 -19.91
C ASN A 24 -7.53 12.64 -19.67
N PHE A 25 -6.77 13.51 -19.00
CA PHE A 25 -5.32 13.37 -18.84
C PHE A 25 -4.89 12.04 -18.24
N SER A 26 -5.63 11.49 -17.26
CA SER A 26 -5.32 10.19 -16.64
C SER A 26 -5.41 9.01 -17.61
N LEU A 27 -6.16 9.13 -18.70
CA LEU A 27 -6.33 8.06 -19.69
C LEU A 27 -5.11 7.87 -20.59
N PHE A 28 -4.10 8.74 -20.48
CA PHE A 28 -2.89 8.74 -21.30
C PHE A 28 -1.63 8.69 -20.43
N ASP A 29 -0.70 7.81 -20.78
CA ASP A 29 0.69 7.84 -20.32
C ASP A 29 1.48 8.67 -21.35
N THR A 30 1.95 9.85 -20.97
CA THR A 30 2.59 10.79 -21.89
C THR A 30 3.61 11.69 -21.22
N ASP A 31 4.65 12.06 -21.97
CA ASP A 31 5.62 13.11 -21.62
C ASP A 31 5.38 14.40 -22.42
N PHE A 32 4.20 14.56 -23.04
CA PHE A 32 3.74 15.81 -23.64
C PHE A 32 3.17 16.74 -22.57
N ASP A 33 3.34 18.05 -22.77
CA ASP A 33 2.76 19.06 -21.90
C ASP A 33 1.28 19.28 -22.24
N LEU A 34 0.43 19.40 -21.21
CA LEU A 34 -0.94 19.88 -21.37
C LEU A 34 -0.93 21.42 -21.46
N SER A 35 -1.49 21.96 -22.54
CA SER A 35 -1.59 23.42 -22.74
C SER A 35 -2.49 24.09 -21.70
N SER A 36 -2.05 25.23 -21.16
CA SER A 36 -2.76 26.02 -20.14
C SER A 36 -4.10 26.62 -20.60
N SER A 37 -4.44 26.53 -21.89
CA SER A 37 -5.72 26.96 -22.45
C SER A 37 -6.64 25.81 -22.89
N ASP A 38 -6.35 24.58 -22.42
CA ASP A 38 -7.10 23.32 -22.55
C ASP A 38 -7.74 23.05 -23.93
N ARG A 39 -7.06 22.22 -24.75
CA ARG A 39 -7.61 21.41 -25.89
C ARG A 39 -6.54 20.67 -26.72
N PHE A 40 -5.30 20.55 -26.25
CA PHE A 40 -4.28 19.74 -26.90
C PHE A 40 -3.15 19.32 -25.95
N TYR A 41 -2.50 18.20 -26.27
CA TYR A 41 -1.18 17.82 -25.75
C TYR A 41 -0.09 18.32 -26.70
N SER A 42 0.99 18.86 -26.17
CA SER A 42 2.07 19.51 -26.93
C SER A 42 3.44 18.88 -26.64
N GLY A 43 4.14 18.45 -27.68
CA GLY A 43 5.51 17.91 -27.60
C GLY A 43 6.43 18.56 -28.63
N ILE A 44 7.74 18.54 -28.41
CA ILE A 44 8.75 19.23 -29.24
C ILE A 44 9.98 18.35 -29.53
N THR A 45 10.26 17.37 -28.67
CA THR A 45 11.51 16.59 -28.67
C THR A 45 11.30 15.22 -29.32
N ASN A 46 12.30 14.76 -30.08
CA ASN A 46 12.32 13.40 -30.60
C ASN A 46 12.19 12.39 -29.46
N GLY A 47 11.34 11.38 -29.64
CA GLY A 47 11.13 10.29 -28.70
C GLY A 47 10.01 10.54 -27.70
N GLN A 48 9.54 11.78 -27.56
CA GLN A 48 8.34 12.08 -26.78
C GLN A 48 7.15 11.27 -27.32
N TYR A 49 6.29 10.83 -26.42
CA TYR A 49 5.23 9.89 -26.71
C TYR A 49 3.88 10.20 -26.04
N ILE A 50 2.81 9.71 -26.68
CA ILE A 50 1.49 9.55 -26.08
C ILE A 50 1.14 8.07 -26.18
N ARG A 51 0.88 7.42 -25.05
CA ARG A 51 0.47 6.03 -24.95
C ARG A 51 -0.91 5.94 -24.31
N PHE A 52 -1.80 5.15 -24.91
CA PHE A 52 -3.13 4.87 -24.37
C PHE A 52 -3.61 3.49 -24.79
N LYS A 53 -4.57 2.95 -24.04
CA LYS A 53 -5.24 1.69 -24.33
C LYS A 53 -6.71 1.96 -24.60
N PHE A 54 -7.29 1.22 -25.52
CA PHE A 54 -8.71 1.35 -25.82
C PHE A 54 -9.33 -0.01 -26.11
N PHE A 55 -10.59 -0.17 -25.71
CA PHE A 55 -11.43 -1.26 -26.19
C PHE A 55 -12.21 -0.79 -27.42
N GLY A 56 -11.91 -1.36 -28.57
CA GLY A 56 -12.49 -0.95 -29.85
C GLY A 56 -11.97 -1.74 -31.05
N LYS A 57 -12.52 -1.43 -32.22
CA LYS A 57 -12.11 -1.88 -33.54
C LYS A 57 -11.83 -0.71 -34.50
N GLN A 58 -11.86 0.54 -34.04
CA GLN A 58 -11.52 1.72 -34.86
C GLN A 58 -10.76 2.77 -34.04
N LEU A 59 -9.83 3.47 -34.68
CA LEU A 59 -9.06 4.57 -34.08
C LEU A 59 -8.87 5.70 -35.09
N ARG A 60 -9.05 6.95 -34.66
CA ARG A 60 -8.63 8.16 -35.35
C ARG A 60 -7.73 9.02 -34.48
N VAL A 61 -6.75 9.66 -35.10
CA VAL A 61 -5.90 10.68 -34.47
C VAL A 61 -6.20 12.04 -35.08
N ILE A 62 -6.50 13.01 -34.22
CA ILE A 62 -6.88 14.37 -34.60
C ILE A 62 -5.88 15.34 -33.97
N ALA A 63 -5.29 16.19 -34.80
CA ALA A 63 -4.15 17.01 -34.43
C ALA A 63 -4.18 18.39 -35.06
N GLU A 64 -3.38 19.30 -34.52
CA GLU A 64 -3.01 20.53 -35.21
C GLU A 64 -2.00 20.18 -36.30
N VAL A 65 -2.17 20.78 -37.47
CA VAL A 65 -1.17 20.78 -38.52
C VAL A 65 -0.59 22.18 -38.65
N SER A 66 0.69 22.26 -38.91
CA SER A 66 1.35 23.53 -39.20
C SER A 66 2.50 23.31 -40.18
N ASN A 67 3.15 24.38 -40.59
CA ASN A 67 4.42 24.25 -41.28
C ASN A 67 5.48 23.77 -40.28
N LEU A 68 6.27 22.75 -40.64
CA LEU A 68 7.42 22.17 -39.92
C LEU A 68 7.23 20.86 -39.12
N PRO A 69 6.11 20.60 -38.40
CA PRO A 69 5.90 19.34 -37.70
C PRO A 69 6.18 18.16 -38.62
N GLY A 70 7.03 17.25 -38.15
CA GLY A 70 7.63 16.24 -39.01
C GLY A 70 6.79 14.97 -39.08
N GLN A 71 7.51 13.86 -39.17
CA GLN A 71 6.92 12.54 -39.12
C GLN A 71 6.68 12.13 -37.66
N VAL A 72 5.57 11.44 -37.46
CA VAL A 72 5.15 10.82 -36.21
C VAL A 72 4.95 9.34 -36.50
N SER A 73 5.41 8.47 -35.60
CA SER A 73 5.04 7.06 -35.66
C SER A 73 3.85 6.76 -34.77
N ILE A 74 3.09 5.74 -35.14
CA ILE A 74 2.03 5.16 -34.33
C ILE A 74 2.19 3.63 -34.34
N SER A 75 2.31 3.03 -33.17
CA SER A 75 2.35 1.59 -32.99
C SER A 75 1.05 1.14 -32.34
N ILE A 76 0.34 0.20 -32.98
CA ILE A 76 -0.86 -0.43 -32.42
C ILE A 76 -0.62 -1.93 -32.31
N ASP A 77 -0.67 -2.46 -31.09
CA ASP A 77 -0.37 -3.86 -30.78
C ASP A 77 0.98 -4.31 -31.36
N GLY A 78 1.99 -3.43 -31.31
CA GLY A 78 3.34 -3.64 -31.84
C GLY A 78 3.51 -3.35 -33.33
N ASN A 79 2.42 -3.22 -34.11
CA ASN A 79 2.49 -2.91 -35.53
C ASN A 79 2.68 -1.40 -35.75
N LYS A 80 3.78 -1.00 -36.39
CA LYS A 80 4.19 0.40 -36.54
C LYS A 80 3.82 0.98 -37.90
N ASP A 81 3.06 2.08 -37.89
CA ASP A 81 2.72 2.93 -39.03
C ASP A 81 3.31 4.35 -38.83
N TYR A 82 3.24 5.20 -39.86
CA TYR A 82 3.70 6.59 -39.82
C TYR A 82 2.69 7.55 -40.46
N PHE A 83 2.61 8.77 -39.94
CA PHE A 83 1.91 9.90 -40.55
C PHE A 83 2.68 11.20 -40.28
N SER A 84 2.30 12.30 -40.92
CA SER A 84 2.95 13.61 -40.71
C SER A 84 1.94 14.67 -40.34
N LEU A 85 2.31 15.55 -39.39
CA LEU A 85 1.54 16.73 -39.01
C LEU A 85 1.87 17.96 -39.87
N ASN A 86 2.75 17.83 -40.87
CA ASN A 86 3.13 18.95 -41.73
C ASN A 86 1.96 19.41 -42.62
N SER A 87 1.79 20.71 -42.75
CA SER A 87 0.85 21.38 -43.66
C SER A 87 1.39 22.75 -44.07
N LYS A 88 0.97 23.25 -45.24
CA LYS A 88 1.27 24.63 -45.66
C LYS A 88 0.41 25.67 -44.96
N VAL A 89 -0.72 25.24 -44.40
CA VAL A 89 -1.69 26.09 -43.70
C VAL A 89 -1.85 25.53 -42.30
N ASP A 90 -1.77 26.42 -41.31
CA ASP A 90 -1.99 26.08 -39.92
C ASP A 90 -3.48 25.85 -39.67
N GLU A 91 -3.85 24.62 -39.30
CA GLU A 91 -5.24 24.24 -39.03
C GLU A 91 -5.32 23.33 -37.81
N ASN A 92 -6.39 23.50 -37.03
CA ASN A 92 -6.66 22.72 -35.82
C ASN A 92 -7.74 21.67 -36.07
N TYR A 93 -7.73 20.60 -35.26
CA TYR A 93 -8.67 19.49 -35.36
C TYR A 93 -8.65 18.77 -36.71
N VAL A 94 -7.49 18.56 -37.31
CA VAL A 94 -7.35 17.86 -38.60
C VAL A 94 -7.25 16.35 -38.37
N LEU A 95 -8.03 15.55 -39.10
CA LEU A 95 -7.92 14.09 -39.09
C LEU A 95 -6.63 13.65 -39.78
N LYS A 96 -5.69 13.03 -39.05
CA LYS A 96 -4.35 12.71 -39.57
C LYS A 96 -4.04 11.23 -39.67
N TYR A 97 -4.79 10.40 -38.97
CA TYR A 97 -4.66 8.95 -39.03
C TYR A 97 -6.01 8.32 -38.78
N GLU A 98 -6.30 7.22 -39.48
CA GLU A 98 -7.45 6.36 -39.23
C GLU A 98 -7.03 4.91 -39.41
N LYS A 99 -7.45 4.03 -38.49
CA LYS A 99 -7.27 2.59 -38.57
C LYS A 99 -8.55 1.86 -38.20
N GLN A 100 -8.80 0.80 -38.96
CA GLN A 100 -9.94 -0.10 -38.81
C GLN A 100 -9.40 -1.50 -38.50
N PHE A 101 -10.09 -2.23 -37.63
CA PHE A 101 -9.77 -3.59 -37.23
C PHE A 101 -10.97 -4.51 -37.46
N THR A 102 -10.71 -5.80 -37.65
CA THR A 102 -11.75 -6.81 -37.94
C THR A 102 -12.61 -7.15 -36.72
N GLU A 103 -12.04 -7.05 -35.53
CA GLU A 103 -12.67 -7.42 -34.27
C GLU A 103 -12.49 -6.35 -33.19
N GLN A 104 -13.46 -6.29 -32.28
CA GLN A 104 -13.41 -5.44 -31.10
C GLN A 104 -12.52 -6.09 -30.04
N ALA A 105 -11.45 -5.41 -29.67
CA ALA A 105 -10.46 -5.92 -28.72
C ALA A 105 -9.87 -4.76 -27.90
N ILE A 106 -9.18 -5.10 -26.81
CA ILE A 106 -8.30 -4.15 -26.13
C ILE A 106 -7.04 -4.02 -26.96
N ARG A 107 -6.68 -2.77 -27.30
CA ARG A 107 -5.50 -2.45 -28.10
C ARG A 107 -4.65 -1.41 -27.39
N GLU A 108 -3.34 -1.56 -27.53
CA GLU A 108 -2.38 -0.57 -27.04
C GLU A 108 -1.87 0.29 -28.20
N CYS A 109 -1.98 1.60 -28.05
CA CYS A 109 -1.51 2.59 -29.00
C CYS A 109 -0.37 3.41 -28.41
N ILE A 110 0.73 3.55 -29.14
CA ILE A 110 1.88 4.39 -28.79
C ILE A 110 2.18 5.30 -29.98
N ILE A 111 2.04 6.60 -29.79
CA ILE A 111 2.38 7.63 -30.77
C ILE A 111 3.70 8.28 -30.35
N LYS A 112 4.68 8.42 -31.25
CA LYS A 112 5.98 9.03 -30.96
C LYS A 112 6.39 10.08 -31.97
N ILE A 113 7.01 11.16 -31.50
CA ILE A 113 7.70 12.13 -32.36
C ILE A 113 8.96 11.46 -32.91
N GLU A 114 9.06 11.35 -34.24
CA GLU A 114 10.23 10.76 -34.93
C GLU A 114 11.10 11.85 -35.59
N ASN A 115 10.71 13.13 -35.43
CA ASN A 115 11.40 14.26 -36.05
C ASN A 115 12.54 14.79 -35.17
N ASN A 116 13.69 15.06 -35.78
CA ASN A 116 14.84 15.67 -35.11
C ASN A 116 14.76 17.21 -35.05
N ASN A 117 13.87 17.84 -35.82
CA ASN A 117 13.70 19.29 -35.83
C ASN A 117 12.79 19.76 -34.68
N ILE A 118 13.23 20.80 -33.98
CA ILE A 118 12.47 21.46 -32.91
C ILE A 118 11.20 22.09 -33.49
N SER A 119 10.06 21.42 -33.32
CA SER A 119 8.76 21.85 -33.83
C SER A 119 7.64 21.31 -32.94
N PHE A 120 6.58 22.10 -32.74
CA PHE A 120 5.45 21.69 -31.90
C PHE A 120 4.62 20.61 -32.59
N HIS A 121 4.47 19.46 -31.94
CA HIS A 121 3.52 18.42 -32.31
C HIS A 121 2.35 18.51 -31.34
N ARG A 122 1.16 18.85 -31.84
CA ARG A 122 -0.03 19.09 -31.01
C ARG A 122 -1.16 18.14 -31.38
N PHE A 123 -1.60 17.35 -30.42
CA PHE A 123 -2.70 16.40 -30.58
C PHE A 123 -3.95 16.93 -29.88
N ASN A 124 -5.05 17.09 -30.63
CA ASN A 124 -6.30 17.64 -30.11
C ASN A 124 -7.20 16.57 -29.50
N ALA A 125 -7.33 15.41 -30.16
CA ALA A 125 -8.26 14.37 -29.74
C ALA A 125 -7.96 13.01 -30.38
N PHE A 126 -8.58 11.98 -29.80
CA PHE A 126 -8.63 10.63 -30.35
C PHE A 126 -10.09 10.20 -30.46
N ASP A 127 -10.49 9.67 -31.63
CA ASP A 127 -11.81 9.04 -31.76
C ASP A 127 -11.66 7.52 -31.79
N ILE A 128 -12.56 6.82 -31.11
CA ILE A 128 -12.70 5.36 -31.14
C ILE A 128 -14.14 4.98 -31.45
N ASP A 129 -14.49 3.69 -31.46
CA ASP A 129 -15.88 3.25 -31.59
C ASP A 129 -16.81 3.91 -30.58
N SER A 130 -18.03 4.23 -31.02
CA SER A 130 -19.09 4.75 -30.14
C SER A 130 -19.41 3.85 -28.94
N SER A 131 -19.28 2.53 -29.09
CA SER A 131 -19.43 1.54 -28.01
C SER A 131 -18.13 1.25 -27.25
N GLY A 132 -17.01 1.83 -27.69
CA GLY A 132 -15.70 1.67 -27.09
C GLY A 132 -15.43 2.63 -25.94
N TYR A 133 -14.32 2.40 -25.25
CA TYR A 133 -13.80 3.29 -24.21
C TYR A 133 -12.27 3.26 -24.13
N LEU A 134 -11.66 4.37 -23.72
CA LEU A 134 -10.27 4.38 -23.28
C LEU A 134 -10.16 3.69 -21.92
N ILE A 135 -9.07 2.98 -21.73
CA ILE A 135 -8.74 2.28 -20.49
C ILE A 135 -7.72 3.15 -19.76
N ASP A 136 -8.01 3.47 -18.51
CA ASP A 136 -7.15 4.28 -17.66
C ASP A 136 -5.76 3.65 -17.57
N PHE A 137 -4.73 4.45 -17.82
CA PHE A 137 -3.37 4.11 -17.40
C PHE A 137 -3.32 4.39 -15.90
N MET A 138 -3.99 3.55 -15.10
CA MET A 138 -3.85 3.58 -13.65
C MET A 138 -2.36 3.50 -13.34
N ARG A 139 -1.81 4.64 -12.89
CA ARG A 139 -0.42 4.71 -12.46
C ARG A 139 -0.23 3.65 -11.40
N LYS A 140 0.87 2.89 -11.51
CA LYS A 140 1.28 1.99 -10.45
C LYS A 140 1.40 2.80 -9.17
N VAL A 141 0.45 2.65 -8.26
CA VAL A 141 0.51 3.25 -6.93
C VAL A 141 1.38 2.35 -6.06
N SER A 142 2.09 2.96 -5.12
CA SER A 142 2.97 2.21 -4.24
C SER A 142 2.19 1.65 -3.04
N LEU A 143 2.69 0.56 -2.47
CA LEU A 143 2.32 0.15 -1.12
C LEU A 143 3.46 0.54 -0.18
N TYR A 144 3.18 1.47 0.73
CA TYR A 144 4.15 1.92 1.73
C TYR A 144 3.76 1.42 3.12
N LYS A 145 4.75 1.08 3.93
CA LYS A 145 4.54 0.64 5.31
C LYS A 145 4.23 1.87 6.16
N LYS A 146 3.02 1.94 6.72
CA LYS A 146 2.58 2.99 7.66
C LYS A 146 2.95 2.62 9.10
N GLU A 147 2.75 1.36 9.48
CA GLU A 147 3.08 0.86 10.82
C GLU A 147 3.83 -0.48 10.72
N ALA A 148 4.83 -0.65 11.58
CA ALA A 148 5.61 -1.88 11.68
C ALA A 148 5.04 -2.81 12.75
N GLY A 149 4.87 -4.08 12.39
CA GLY A 149 4.32 -5.10 13.28
C GLY A 149 5.35 -5.91 14.06
N LYS A 150 6.61 -5.89 13.64
CA LYS A 150 7.72 -6.57 14.35
C LYS A 150 7.92 -5.96 15.73
N ILE A 151 7.86 -6.79 16.78
CA ILE A 151 8.22 -6.41 18.14
C ILE A 151 9.55 -7.07 18.52
N PHE A 152 9.63 -8.39 18.41
CA PHE A 152 10.78 -9.15 18.88
C PHE A 152 10.94 -10.45 18.08
N ILE A 153 12.18 -10.84 17.80
CA ILE A 153 12.51 -12.11 17.14
C ILE A 153 13.74 -12.68 17.82
N GLU A 154 13.70 -13.96 18.12
CA GLU A 154 14.80 -14.74 18.68
C GLU A 154 15.09 -15.92 17.75
N ASP A 155 16.35 -16.03 17.31
CA ASP A 155 16.87 -17.08 16.43
C ASP A 155 17.89 -18.00 17.15
N PHE A 156 18.18 -17.71 18.42
CA PHE A 156 19.05 -18.50 19.30
C PHE A 156 20.48 -18.73 18.77
N ASP A 157 20.98 -17.88 17.86
CA ASP A 157 22.42 -17.78 17.60
C ASP A 157 23.16 -17.21 18.83
N SER A 158 22.44 -16.42 19.64
CA SER A 158 22.81 -16.02 21.01
C SER A 158 21.54 -15.82 21.82
N ILE A 159 21.59 -15.98 23.15
CA ILE A 159 20.39 -15.81 23.97
C ILE A 159 20.18 -14.35 24.38
N ASN A 160 19.00 -13.79 24.09
CA ASN A 160 18.67 -12.47 24.57
C ASN A 160 18.55 -12.44 26.12
N PRO A 161 19.17 -11.48 26.82
CA PRO A 161 19.13 -11.40 28.28
C PRO A 161 17.75 -11.07 28.87
N GLU A 162 16.78 -10.64 28.06
CA GLU A 162 15.39 -10.41 28.50
C GLU A 162 14.63 -11.73 28.78
N TRP A 163 15.14 -12.86 28.30
CA TRP A 163 14.57 -14.17 28.59
C TRP A 163 14.75 -14.55 30.06
N ILE A 164 13.64 -14.86 30.70
CA ILE A 164 13.56 -15.46 32.03
C ILE A 164 13.57 -16.98 31.83
N ILE A 165 14.65 -17.59 32.27
CA ILE A 165 14.95 -19.01 32.09
C ILE A 165 14.85 -19.71 33.44
N SER A 166 14.02 -20.75 33.53
CA SER A 166 13.87 -21.49 34.79
C SER A 166 13.55 -22.96 34.54
N PRO A 167 14.29 -23.92 35.12
CA PRO A 167 15.56 -23.72 35.83
C PRO A 167 16.74 -23.57 34.83
N SER A 168 17.75 -22.78 35.19
CA SER A 168 18.81 -22.35 34.25
C SER A 168 19.62 -23.48 33.62
N GLU A 169 19.78 -24.60 34.33
CA GLU A 169 20.56 -25.76 33.93
C GLU A 169 19.86 -26.65 32.89
N SER A 170 18.58 -26.43 32.65
CA SER A 170 17.78 -27.22 31.71
C SER A 170 17.88 -26.77 30.25
N PHE A 171 18.71 -25.75 29.97
CA PHE A 171 18.77 -25.10 28.66
C PHE A 171 20.15 -25.26 28.01
N SER A 172 20.17 -25.44 26.68
CA SER A 172 21.42 -25.47 25.93
C SER A 172 21.25 -24.93 24.51
N ILE A 173 22.01 -23.88 24.19
CA ILE A 173 22.18 -23.37 22.81
C ILE A 173 23.38 -24.01 22.10
N ALA A 174 24.20 -24.78 22.83
CA ALA A 174 25.35 -25.49 22.28
C ALA A 174 24.99 -26.87 21.73
N ALA A 175 23.84 -27.43 22.15
CA ALA A 175 23.38 -28.76 21.72
C ALA A 175 23.10 -28.81 20.21
N ARG A 176 22.58 -27.72 19.65
CA ARG A 176 22.29 -27.58 18.22
C ARG A 176 22.36 -26.09 17.86
N LYS A 177 23.22 -25.74 16.91
CA LYS A 177 23.39 -24.34 16.46
C LYS A 177 22.09 -23.82 15.86
N GLY A 178 21.70 -22.60 16.23
CA GLY A 178 20.46 -21.94 15.79
C GLY A 178 19.21 -22.44 16.54
N PHE A 179 19.40 -23.17 17.64
CA PHE A 179 18.30 -23.70 18.45
C PHE A 179 18.61 -23.50 19.93
N ILE A 180 17.55 -23.34 20.73
CA ILE A 180 17.64 -23.57 22.17
C ILE A 180 16.98 -24.91 22.51
N ARG A 181 17.73 -25.79 23.18
CA ARG A 181 17.22 -27.05 23.71
C ARG A 181 16.72 -26.88 25.14
N LEU A 182 15.50 -27.32 25.41
CA LEU A 182 14.92 -27.48 26.74
C LEU A 182 14.92 -28.97 27.11
N ASN A 183 15.45 -29.31 28.28
CA ASN A 183 15.43 -30.67 28.82
C ASN A 183 14.50 -30.76 30.03
N HIS A 184 13.70 -31.83 30.11
CA HIS A 184 12.84 -32.10 31.27
C HIS A 184 13.63 -32.14 32.58
N THR A 185 12.96 -31.76 33.68
CA THR A 185 13.43 -32.05 35.03
C THR A 185 12.43 -32.93 35.77
N ALA A 186 12.90 -33.60 36.83
CA ALA A 186 12.08 -34.52 37.60
C ALA A 186 10.96 -33.82 38.40
N ASP A 187 11.20 -32.61 38.91
CA ASP A 187 10.35 -31.96 39.90
C ASP A 187 9.75 -30.62 39.46
N LYS A 188 10.30 -29.96 38.43
CA LYS A 188 9.89 -28.61 38.00
C LYS A 188 9.64 -28.50 36.50
N ASP A 189 8.62 -27.73 36.15
CA ASP A 189 8.41 -27.34 34.76
C ASP A 189 9.55 -26.43 34.32
N VAL A 190 9.96 -26.59 33.06
CA VAL A 190 11.00 -25.79 32.43
C VAL A 190 10.34 -24.70 31.60
N MET A 191 10.64 -23.45 31.91
CA MET A 191 9.96 -22.28 31.33
C MET A 191 10.98 -21.32 30.72
N LEU A 192 10.70 -20.89 29.49
CA LEU A 192 11.36 -19.81 28.79
C LEU A 192 10.33 -18.68 28.62
N LEU A 193 10.45 -17.61 29.40
CA LEU A 193 9.45 -16.54 29.45
C LEU A 193 10.05 -15.18 29.13
N ILE A 194 9.27 -14.32 28.50
CA ILE A 194 9.57 -12.89 28.35
C ILE A 194 8.38 -12.08 28.86
N ASN A 195 8.62 -10.84 29.31
CA ASN A 195 7.53 -9.94 29.66
C ASN A 195 6.63 -9.73 28.45
N LYS A 196 5.31 -9.78 28.65
CA LYS A 196 4.36 -9.52 27.58
C LYS A 196 4.54 -8.07 27.10
N PRO A 197 4.76 -7.81 25.80
CA PRO A 197 4.77 -6.46 25.27
C PRO A 197 3.41 -5.77 25.43
N GLN A 198 3.43 -4.43 25.49
CA GLN A 198 2.20 -3.63 25.60
C GLN A 198 1.29 -3.79 24.37
N GLY A 199 -0.02 -3.75 24.62
CA GLY A 199 -1.04 -3.87 23.58
C GLY A 199 -1.32 -5.31 23.14
N ASP A 200 -2.08 -5.41 22.06
CA ASP A 200 -2.38 -6.68 21.38
C ASP A 200 -1.11 -7.19 20.69
N ILE A 201 -0.86 -8.50 20.83
CA ILE A 201 0.30 -9.17 20.24
C ILE A 201 -0.06 -10.53 19.66
N ALA A 202 0.81 -11.04 18.80
CA ALA A 202 0.88 -12.45 18.43
C ALA A 202 2.27 -13.01 18.71
N ILE A 203 2.35 -14.23 19.26
CA ILE A 203 3.58 -14.98 19.47
C ILE A 203 3.52 -16.29 18.69
N GLN A 204 4.54 -16.56 17.88
CA GLN A 204 4.74 -17.81 17.17
C GLN A 204 6.01 -18.47 17.66
N VAL A 205 5.94 -19.77 17.89
CA VAL A 205 7.07 -20.62 18.27
C VAL A 205 7.22 -21.70 17.22
N ILE A 206 8.41 -21.77 16.63
CA ILE A 206 8.81 -22.79 15.65
C ILE A 206 9.75 -23.74 16.36
N ALA A 207 9.36 -25.00 16.50
CA ALA A 207 10.05 -25.99 17.32
C ALA A 207 10.04 -27.39 16.70
N ASP A 208 11.10 -28.14 17.00
CA ASP A 208 11.22 -29.57 16.77
C ASP A 208 10.91 -30.29 18.09
N TYR A 209 9.69 -30.81 18.21
CA TYR A 209 9.24 -31.53 19.41
C TYR A 209 8.13 -32.53 19.08
N THR A 210 8.40 -33.81 19.32
CA THR A 210 7.46 -34.92 19.07
C THR A 210 7.39 -35.82 20.29
N PRO A 211 6.37 -35.64 21.16
CA PRO A 211 6.19 -36.50 22.33
C PRO A 211 5.79 -37.95 21.95
N ASP A 212 6.61 -38.90 22.38
CA ASP A 212 6.40 -40.33 22.08
C ASP A 212 5.64 -41.09 23.17
N VAL A 213 5.50 -40.50 24.37
CA VAL A 213 4.90 -41.17 25.53
C VAL A 213 3.93 -40.27 26.28
N GLU A 214 3.00 -40.90 27.01
CA GLU A 214 2.04 -40.20 27.85
C GLU A 214 2.74 -39.35 28.93
N GLY A 215 2.28 -38.11 29.06
CA GLY A 215 2.83 -37.13 30.01
C GLY A 215 4.02 -36.32 29.50
N ASP A 216 4.65 -36.72 28.39
CA ASP A 216 5.60 -35.88 27.67
C ASP A 216 4.82 -34.75 26.98
N LYS A 217 4.97 -33.54 27.50
CA LYS A 217 4.18 -32.36 27.11
C LYS A 217 5.02 -31.10 27.13
N GLY A 218 4.79 -30.24 26.15
CA GLY A 218 5.44 -28.95 26.02
C GLY A 218 4.76 -28.09 24.98
N GLY A 219 4.92 -26.77 25.06
CA GLY A 219 4.27 -25.85 24.14
C GLY A 219 4.23 -24.42 24.64
N LEU A 220 3.23 -23.65 24.19
CA LEU A 220 3.06 -22.25 24.55
C LEU A 220 2.52 -22.08 25.97
N ILE A 221 2.96 -21.01 26.63
CA ILE A 221 2.41 -20.57 27.90
C ILE A 221 2.11 -19.07 27.89
N ILE A 222 0.90 -18.75 28.34
CA ILE A 222 0.48 -17.38 28.67
C ILE A 222 0.41 -17.31 30.20
N TYR A 223 1.20 -16.43 30.80
CA TYR A 223 1.51 -16.50 32.23
C TYR A 223 1.15 -15.19 32.94
N GLN A 224 0.36 -15.29 34.01
CA GLN A 224 0.15 -14.20 34.96
C GLN A 224 0.91 -14.48 36.26
N ASN A 225 0.68 -15.65 36.85
CA ASN A 225 1.35 -16.16 38.06
C ASN A 225 1.29 -17.70 38.10
N ALA A 226 1.78 -18.33 39.16
CA ALA A 226 1.85 -19.80 39.26
C ALA A 226 0.48 -20.49 39.18
N ASP A 227 -0.56 -19.82 39.69
CA ASP A 227 -1.93 -20.34 39.77
C ASP A 227 -2.78 -19.93 38.56
N ASN A 228 -2.42 -18.82 37.89
CA ASN A 228 -3.15 -18.27 36.75
C ASN A 228 -2.25 -18.24 35.52
N LYS A 229 -2.43 -19.24 34.66
CA LYS A 229 -1.72 -19.43 33.40
C LYS A 229 -2.58 -20.24 32.43
N ILE A 230 -2.37 -20.02 31.14
CA ILE A 230 -2.92 -20.84 30.06
C ILE A 230 -1.75 -21.60 29.44
N GLU A 231 -1.89 -22.91 29.25
CA GLU A 231 -0.90 -23.78 28.63
C GLU A 231 -1.50 -24.40 27.37
N PHE A 232 -0.89 -24.16 26.23
CA PHE A 232 -1.26 -24.77 24.95
C PHE A 232 -0.15 -25.75 24.55
N LEU A 233 -0.38 -27.03 24.85
CA LEU A 233 0.67 -28.06 24.88
C LEU A 233 0.47 -29.10 23.78
N GLU A 234 1.57 -29.39 23.09
CA GLU A 234 1.72 -30.62 22.33
C GLU A 234 1.84 -31.81 23.29
N SER A 235 1.27 -32.95 22.92
CA SER A 235 1.29 -34.15 23.75
C SER A 235 1.14 -35.42 22.93
N HIS A 236 1.64 -36.54 23.45
CA HIS A 236 1.56 -37.82 22.75
C HIS A 236 0.10 -38.22 22.44
N SER A 237 -0.16 -38.59 21.19
CA SER A 237 -1.44 -39.14 20.75
C SER A 237 -1.23 -40.35 19.84
N ILE A 238 -1.73 -41.50 20.29
CA ILE A 238 -1.67 -42.79 19.55
C ILE A 238 -2.43 -42.71 18.22
N ASN A 239 -3.35 -41.75 18.09
CA ASN A 239 -4.25 -41.60 16.93
C ASN A 239 -3.89 -40.41 16.02
N SER A 240 -2.94 -39.54 16.40
CA SER A 240 -2.51 -38.45 15.52
C SER A 240 -1.35 -38.90 14.64
N SER A 241 -1.54 -38.82 13.33
CA SER A 241 -0.48 -39.04 12.34
C SER A 241 0.25 -37.74 11.96
N LYS A 242 -0.02 -36.63 12.66
CA LYS A 242 0.43 -35.29 12.34
C LYS A 242 1.17 -34.70 13.53
N GLU A 243 2.43 -34.34 13.31
CA GLU A 243 3.30 -33.66 14.27
C GLU A 243 3.18 -32.15 14.05
N HIS A 244 2.80 -31.38 15.08
CA HIS A 244 2.77 -29.92 14.97
C HIS A 244 4.16 -29.34 15.21
N ARG A 245 4.60 -28.44 14.32
CA ARG A 245 5.95 -27.84 14.37
C ARG A 245 5.92 -26.36 14.71
N GLU A 246 4.74 -25.77 14.66
CA GLU A 246 4.56 -24.35 14.93
C GLU A 246 3.29 -24.13 15.75
N TRP A 247 3.44 -23.35 16.82
CA TRP A 247 2.34 -22.90 17.67
C TRP A 247 2.21 -21.39 17.58
N LEU A 248 0.99 -20.88 17.56
CA LEU A 248 0.69 -19.46 17.50
C LEU A 248 -0.35 -19.11 18.57
N ALA A 249 -0.12 -18.04 19.32
CA ALA A 249 -1.12 -17.43 20.19
C ALA A 249 -1.27 -15.95 19.85
N THR A 250 -2.51 -15.45 19.85
CA THR A 250 -2.82 -14.05 19.50
C THR A 250 -3.72 -13.45 20.55
N SER A 251 -3.50 -12.18 20.91
CA SER A 251 -4.25 -11.49 21.96
C SER A 251 -5.10 -10.35 21.40
N THR A 252 -6.30 -10.19 21.96
CA THR A 252 -7.16 -9.00 21.82
C THR A 252 -7.64 -8.60 23.22
N GLY A 253 -6.98 -7.61 23.82
CA GLY A 253 -7.10 -7.35 25.25
C GLY A 253 -6.64 -8.57 26.07
N GLU A 254 -7.54 -9.11 26.88
CA GLU A 254 -7.31 -10.30 27.71
C GLU A 254 -7.67 -11.62 26.99
N GLN A 255 -8.32 -11.56 25.83
CA GLN A 255 -8.68 -12.74 25.06
C GLN A 255 -7.47 -13.28 24.32
N TRP A 256 -7.22 -14.59 24.40
CA TRP A 256 -6.18 -15.31 23.68
C TRP A 256 -6.78 -16.38 22.78
N ASP A 257 -6.37 -16.39 21.51
CA ASP A 257 -6.72 -17.41 20.54
C ASP A 257 -5.46 -18.20 20.17
N PHE A 258 -5.57 -19.53 20.14
CA PHE A 258 -4.47 -20.47 19.92
C PHE A 258 -4.64 -21.21 18.60
N TYR A 259 -3.53 -21.39 17.91
CA TYR A 259 -3.46 -22.04 16.61
C TYR A 259 -2.27 -22.99 16.55
N SER A 260 -2.40 -24.02 15.72
CA SER A 260 -1.31 -24.94 15.43
C SER A 260 -1.14 -25.09 13.93
N LYS A 261 0.07 -25.43 13.49
CA LYS A 261 0.36 -25.66 12.07
C LYS A 261 1.22 -26.91 11.88
N VAL A 262 0.73 -27.78 11.01
CA VAL A 262 1.41 -29.00 10.54
C VAL A 262 1.87 -28.83 9.10
N ASP A 263 1.02 -28.22 8.27
CA ASP A 263 1.21 -28.05 6.83
C ASP A 263 1.39 -26.56 6.49
N ALA A 264 0.68 -26.03 5.49
CA ALA A 264 0.90 -24.67 4.98
C ALA A 264 0.21 -23.56 5.80
N THR A 265 -0.83 -23.87 6.57
CA THR A 265 -1.69 -22.87 7.23
C THR A 265 -1.86 -23.16 8.73
N PHE A 266 -2.09 -22.10 9.50
CA PHE A 266 -2.48 -22.20 10.91
C PHE A 266 -3.96 -22.57 11.04
N ASP A 267 -4.24 -23.64 11.78
CA ASP A 267 -5.57 -24.06 12.15
C ASP A 267 -5.91 -23.57 13.56
N TYR A 268 -7.10 -23.00 13.74
CA TYR A 268 -7.60 -22.60 15.05
C TYR A 268 -7.79 -23.83 15.94
N ALA A 269 -7.26 -23.76 17.16
CA ALA A 269 -7.31 -24.84 18.13
C ALA A 269 -8.28 -24.52 19.28
N ASP A 270 -8.06 -23.40 19.98
CA ASP A 270 -8.85 -23.04 21.16
C ASP A 270 -8.72 -21.55 21.52
N SER A 271 -9.43 -21.11 22.55
CA SER A 271 -9.34 -19.74 23.07
C SER A 271 -9.61 -19.68 24.58
N ASP A 272 -8.98 -18.73 25.27
CA ASP A 272 -9.18 -18.51 26.71
C ASP A 272 -8.88 -17.05 27.11
N LYS A 273 -9.14 -16.66 28.35
CA LYS A 273 -8.95 -15.29 28.86
C LYS A 273 -7.95 -15.23 29.99
N LEU A 274 -6.94 -14.37 29.84
CA LEU A 274 -5.98 -14.07 30.89
C LEU A 274 -5.32 -12.71 30.68
N GLU A 275 -5.28 -11.91 31.73
CA GLU A 275 -4.41 -10.73 31.81
C GLU A 275 -2.95 -11.18 32.03
N ALA A 276 -2.27 -11.45 30.92
CA ALA A 276 -0.93 -12.01 30.94
C ALA A 276 0.13 -10.97 31.33
N THR A 277 1.05 -11.36 32.22
CA THR A 277 2.26 -10.56 32.52
C THR A 277 3.46 -11.03 31.72
N LYS A 278 3.49 -12.31 31.31
CA LYS A 278 4.55 -12.96 30.55
C LYS A 278 3.98 -13.91 29.52
N ILE A 279 4.77 -14.20 28.50
CA ILE A 279 4.48 -15.18 27.44
C ILE A 279 5.74 -15.97 27.13
N GLY A 280 5.59 -17.17 26.57
CA GLY A 280 6.73 -17.95 26.10
C GLY A 280 6.42 -19.43 25.95
N VAL A 281 7.38 -20.26 26.34
CA VAL A 281 7.33 -21.72 26.18
C VAL A 281 7.48 -22.41 27.52
N VAL A 282 6.75 -23.52 27.70
CA VAL A 282 6.87 -24.42 28.84
C VAL A 282 7.08 -25.86 28.36
N LEU A 283 7.98 -26.59 29.03
CA LEU A 283 8.16 -28.02 28.92
C LEU A 283 7.86 -28.63 30.30
N LYS A 284 6.87 -29.52 30.36
CA LYS A 284 6.36 -30.04 31.64
C LYS A 284 7.41 -30.92 32.32
N LYS A 285 7.45 -30.95 33.65
CA LYS A 285 8.32 -31.88 34.38
C LYS A 285 8.04 -33.34 34.01
N GLY A 286 9.07 -34.16 34.05
CA GLY A 286 8.99 -35.56 33.62
C GLY A 286 10.31 -36.30 33.81
N VAL A 287 10.24 -37.63 33.83
CA VAL A 287 11.43 -38.48 33.91
C VAL A 287 12.02 -38.58 32.51
N SER A 288 13.27 -38.13 32.35
CA SER A 288 13.94 -37.84 31.07
C SER A 288 14.15 -39.03 30.11
N ASP A 289 13.75 -40.23 30.49
CA ASP A 289 13.72 -41.41 29.63
C ASP A 289 12.34 -42.07 29.81
N PRO A 290 11.45 -42.07 28.80
CA PRO A 290 11.70 -41.84 27.37
C PRO A 290 11.27 -40.44 26.83
N TYR A 291 11.23 -39.40 27.67
CA TYR A 291 10.74 -38.06 27.27
C TYR A 291 11.71 -37.35 26.32
N LYS A 292 11.19 -36.60 25.34
CA LYS A 292 12.02 -35.91 24.34
C LYS A 292 12.39 -34.50 24.80
N PRO A 293 13.61 -34.01 24.49
CA PRO A 293 13.88 -32.59 24.61
C PRO A 293 13.03 -31.78 23.62
N LEU A 294 12.73 -30.54 23.97
CA LEU A 294 12.06 -29.57 23.09
C LEU A 294 13.12 -28.62 22.52
N ASP A 295 13.33 -28.69 21.21
CA ASP A 295 14.28 -27.83 20.49
C ASP A 295 13.53 -26.70 19.80
N ILE A 296 13.77 -25.45 20.18
CA ILE A 296 13.13 -24.28 19.57
C ILE A 296 14.10 -23.65 18.56
N ASP A 297 13.68 -23.54 17.31
CA ASP A 297 14.41 -22.85 16.22
C ASP A 297 14.23 -21.34 16.34
N ARG A 298 12.99 -20.89 16.53
CA ARG A 298 12.67 -19.47 16.45
C ARG A 298 11.44 -19.09 17.27
N ILE A 299 11.49 -17.91 17.88
CA ILE A 299 10.33 -17.26 18.49
C ILE A 299 10.11 -15.90 17.86
N ILE A 300 8.90 -15.65 17.36
CA ILE A 300 8.51 -14.40 16.69
C ILE A 300 7.38 -13.76 17.47
N ILE A 301 7.56 -12.50 17.89
CA ILE A 301 6.53 -11.70 18.56
C ILE A 301 6.25 -10.46 17.72
N THR A 302 4.97 -10.24 17.45
CA THR A 302 4.48 -9.14 16.61
C THR A 302 3.25 -8.49 17.24
N SER A 303 2.85 -7.31 16.76
CA SER A 303 1.66 -6.59 17.24
C SER A 303 0.32 -7.17 16.77
N GLY A 304 0.34 -8.29 16.05
CA GLY A 304 -0.85 -9.02 15.60
C GLY A 304 -0.49 -10.09 14.58
N HIS A 305 -1.44 -10.93 14.16
CA HIS A 305 -1.14 -12.07 13.27
C HIS A 305 -1.48 -11.84 11.78
N LYS A 306 -2.07 -10.68 11.44
CA LYS A 306 -2.49 -10.35 10.07
C LYS A 306 -1.71 -9.19 9.52
N LEU A 307 -1.43 -9.23 8.22
CA LEU A 307 -1.00 -8.07 7.45
C LEU A 307 -2.22 -7.22 7.11
N LYS A 308 -2.16 -5.92 7.37
CA LYS A 308 -3.27 -5.00 7.16
C LYS A 308 -2.98 -4.11 5.96
N LEU A 309 -3.80 -4.20 4.92
CA LEU A 309 -3.75 -3.26 3.79
C LEU A 309 -4.88 -2.24 3.92
N ARG A 310 -4.59 -0.95 3.74
CA ARG A 310 -5.54 0.16 3.85
C ARG A 310 -5.41 1.12 2.67
N GLN A 311 -6.38 2.03 2.55
CA GLN A 311 -6.51 2.97 1.43
C GLN A 311 -6.65 2.26 0.07
N LEU A 312 -7.21 1.04 0.09
CA LEU A 312 -7.59 0.30 -1.12
C LEU A 312 -8.91 0.84 -1.66
N PHE A 313 -9.13 0.66 -2.96
CA PHE A 313 -10.43 0.91 -3.58
C PHE A 313 -11.37 -0.30 -3.38
N PRO A 314 -12.69 -0.05 -3.28
CA PRO A 314 -13.68 -1.12 -3.32
C PRO A 314 -13.45 -2.04 -4.53
N ASN A 315 -13.66 -3.34 -4.32
CA ASN A 315 -13.46 -4.39 -5.32
C ASN A 315 -12.03 -4.53 -5.88
N ASN A 316 -11.02 -3.95 -5.25
CA ASN A 316 -9.65 -4.38 -5.53
C ASN A 316 -9.47 -5.86 -5.17
N ARG A 317 -8.73 -6.58 -6.01
CA ARG A 317 -8.34 -7.97 -5.77
C ARG A 317 -6.89 -8.01 -5.31
N VAL A 318 -6.63 -8.58 -4.14
CA VAL A 318 -5.31 -8.65 -3.54
C VAL A 318 -4.80 -10.08 -3.57
N ILE A 319 -3.58 -10.28 -4.07
CA ILE A 319 -2.91 -11.58 -4.09
C ILE A 319 -1.68 -11.53 -3.19
N LEU A 320 -1.56 -12.52 -2.29
CA LEU A 320 -0.32 -12.81 -1.58
C LEU A 320 0.43 -13.93 -2.31
N ARG A 321 1.72 -13.73 -2.58
CA ARG A 321 2.62 -14.71 -3.16
C ARG A 321 3.81 -15.00 -2.26
N ASP A 322 4.34 -16.21 -2.35
CA ASP A 322 5.64 -16.57 -1.80
C ASP A 322 6.81 -15.99 -2.61
N GLU A 323 8.04 -16.23 -2.16
CA GLU A 323 9.27 -15.80 -2.85
C GLU A 323 9.42 -16.34 -4.27
N ASN A 324 8.85 -17.52 -4.54
CA ASN A 324 8.90 -18.20 -5.82
C ASN A 324 7.78 -17.75 -6.78
N GLY A 325 6.88 -16.86 -6.33
CA GLY A 325 5.74 -16.37 -7.09
C GLY A 325 4.47 -17.23 -7.00
N THR A 326 4.48 -18.28 -6.18
CA THR A 326 3.30 -19.14 -5.94
C THR A 326 2.22 -18.33 -5.23
N THR A 327 1.00 -18.37 -5.75
CA THR A 327 -0.16 -17.75 -5.10
C THR A 327 -0.50 -18.49 -3.81
N LEU A 328 -0.47 -17.79 -2.67
CA LEU A 328 -0.84 -18.32 -1.36
C LEU A 328 -2.27 -17.96 -0.98
N SER A 329 -2.71 -16.74 -1.28
CA SER A 329 -4.09 -16.33 -1.07
C SER A 329 -4.55 -15.30 -2.10
N ILE A 330 -5.86 -15.28 -2.37
CA ILE A 330 -6.54 -14.29 -3.19
C ILE A 330 -7.68 -13.74 -2.35
N ASN A 331 -7.68 -12.44 -2.13
CA ASN A 331 -8.65 -11.75 -1.29
C ASN A 331 -9.32 -10.62 -2.09
N GLN A 332 -10.58 -10.32 -1.77
CA GLN A 332 -11.36 -9.29 -2.47
C GLN A 332 -11.77 -8.21 -1.47
N VAL A 333 -11.47 -6.96 -1.78
CA VAL A 333 -11.90 -5.81 -0.95
C VAL A 333 -13.42 -5.65 -1.09
N GLY A 334 -14.12 -5.64 0.04
CA GLY A 334 -15.58 -5.49 0.07
C GLY A 334 -16.04 -4.14 -0.48
N LYS A 335 -17.28 -4.08 -1.02
CA LYS A 335 -17.84 -2.88 -1.66
C LYS A 335 -17.92 -1.64 -0.78
N LEU A 336 -17.96 -1.81 0.54
CA LEU A 336 -18.06 -0.74 1.53
C LEU A 336 -16.75 -0.55 2.33
N ASN A 337 -15.69 -1.26 1.94
CA ASN A 337 -14.42 -1.28 2.66
C ASN A 337 -13.35 -0.55 1.85
N THR A 338 -12.43 0.10 2.55
CA THR A 338 -11.23 0.77 1.99
C THR A 338 -9.95 0.06 2.42
N GLY A 339 -10.05 -1.21 2.77
CA GLY A 339 -8.96 -2.00 3.33
C GLY A 339 -9.31 -3.48 3.45
N ILE A 340 -8.28 -4.29 3.70
CA ILE A 340 -8.41 -5.73 3.92
C ILE A 340 -7.31 -6.24 4.88
N ASP A 341 -7.62 -7.29 5.62
CA ASP A 341 -6.68 -7.99 6.48
C ASP A 341 -6.35 -9.34 5.85
N ILE A 342 -5.07 -9.68 5.80
CA ILE A 342 -4.53 -10.85 5.10
C ILE A 342 -3.81 -11.71 6.13
N ASN A 343 -4.20 -12.99 6.21
CA ASN A 343 -3.48 -13.97 7.02
C ASN A 343 -2.13 -14.25 6.37
N LEU A 344 -1.06 -14.18 7.17
CA LEU A 344 0.26 -14.60 6.74
C LEU A 344 0.47 -16.09 7.06
N PRO A 345 1.23 -16.84 6.25
CA PRO A 345 1.60 -18.23 6.57
C PRO A 345 2.50 -18.39 7.82
N SER A 346 3.10 -17.28 8.26
CA SER A 346 4.00 -17.13 9.40
C SER A 346 4.00 -15.65 9.83
N LEU A 347 4.24 -15.35 11.10
CA LEU A 347 4.32 -13.97 11.61
C LEU A 347 5.50 -13.19 11.02
N GLU A 348 6.54 -13.88 10.55
CA GLU A 348 7.57 -13.32 9.67
C GLU A 348 7.46 -14.05 8.32
N PHE A 349 7.20 -13.29 7.25
CA PHE A 349 6.95 -13.87 5.94
C PHE A 349 7.54 -13.02 4.82
N GLN A 350 8.48 -13.60 4.08
CA GLN A 350 9.04 -12.98 2.88
C GLN A 350 8.18 -13.35 1.66
N GLY A 351 7.72 -12.34 0.93
CA GLY A 351 6.87 -12.58 -0.24
C GLY A 351 6.51 -11.31 -1.00
N THR A 352 5.44 -11.41 -1.79
CA THR A 352 4.94 -10.30 -2.61
C THR A 352 3.43 -10.12 -2.42
N ILE A 353 3.01 -8.88 -2.23
CA ILE A 353 1.61 -8.46 -2.34
C ILE A 353 1.39 -7.81 -3.70
N GLU A 354 0.35 -8.24 -4.40
CA GLU A 354 -0.13 -7.62 -5.65
C GLU A 354 -1.56 -7.14 -5.46
N VAL A 355 -1.86 -5.94 -5.93
CA VAL A 355 -3.21 -5.38 -5.92
C VAL A 355 -3.65 -5.15 -7.35
N TYR A 356 -4.83 -5.66 -7.69
CA TYR A 356 -5.46 -5.53 -9.00
C TYR A 356 -6.75 -4.72 -8.90
N ASP A 357 -7.05 -3.96 -9.95
CA ASP A 357 -8.34 -3.28 -10.12
C ASP A 357 -9.47 -4.25 -10.56
N GLU A 358 -10.68 -3.71 -10.71
CA GLU A 358 -11.86 -4.46 -11.17
C GLU A 358 -11.69 -5.02 -12.59
N GLN A 359 -10.78 -4.46 -13.38
CA GLN A 359 -10.48 -4.86 -14.75
C GLN A 359 -9.34 -5.89 -14.81
N ASN A 360 -8.86 -6.38 -13.66
CA ASN A 360 -7.71 -7.28 -13.52
C ASN A 360 -6.36 -6.71 -13.99
N SER A 361 -6.20 -5.38 -14.00
CA SER A 361 -4.90 -4.75 -14.19
C SER A 361 -4.15 -4.66 -12.85
N LEU A 362 -2.85 -4.96 -12.85
CA LEU A 362 -2.00 -4.80 -11.66
C LEU A 362 -1.77 -3.31 -11.40
N ILE A 363 -2.23 -2.81 -10.25
CA ILE A 363 -2.16 -1.38 -9.88
C ILE A 363 -1.17 -1.10 -8.75
N ALA A 364 -0.83 -2.09 -7.92
CA ALA A 364 0.21 -1.95 -6.90
C ALA A 364 0.94 -3.28 -6.67
N GLU A 365 2.22 -3.21 -6.33
CA GLU A 365 3.03 -4.37 -5.99
C GLU A 365 3.99 -4.03 -4.84
N LYS A 366 4.18 -4.97 -3.92
CA LYS A 366 5.20 -4.89 -2.89
C LYS A 366 5.84 -6.23 -2.63
N LYS A 367 7.13 -6.35 -2.95
CA LYS A 367 7.99 -7.41 -2.44
C LYS A 367 8.68 -6.93 -1.16
N ALA A 368 8.51 -7.65 -0.06
CA ALA A 368 9.08 -7.30 1.24
C ALA A 368 9.13 -8.49 2.20
N LEU A 369 9.86 -8.32 3.30
CA LEU A 369 9.69 -9.10 4.51
C LEU A 369 8.54 -8.48 5.31
N PHE A 370 7.42 -9.20 5.37
CA PHE A 370 6.22 -8.80 6.07
C PHE A 370 6.21 -9.38 7.47
N TYR A 371 5.64 -8.62 8.39
CA TYR A 371 5.37 -9.05 9.75
C TYR A 371 3.88 -9.02 10.05
N GLY A 372 3.42 -9.94 10.88
CA GLY A 372 2.10 -9.84 11.49
C GLY A 372 1.93 -8.47 12.16
N GLY A 373 0.78 -7.83 11.99
CA GLY A 373 0.52 -6.49 12.52
C GLY A 373 1.07 -5.34 11.67
N ASP A 374 1.89 -5.60 10.63
CA ASP A 374 2.27 -4.55 9.68
C ASP A 374 1.01 -3.90 9.05
N ILE A 375 1.03 -2.57 8.90
CA ILE A 375 0.02 -1.82 8.15
C ILE A 375 0.68 -1.21 6.92
N TYR A 376 0.14 -1.52 5.75
CA TYR A 376 0.52 -0.91 4.47
C TYR A 376 -0.65 -0.12 3.88
N ASN A 377 -0.34 1.07 3.38
CA ASN A 377 -1.30 1.91 2.68
C ASN A 377 -0.98 1.93 1.18
N MET A 378 -2.02 1.95 0.36
CA MET A 378 -1.89 2.18 -1.08
C MET A 378 -1.89 3.68 -1.37
N GLY A 379 -0.83 4.19 -2.00
CA GLY A 379 -0.64 5.61 -2.30
C GLY A 379 0.82 6.03 -2.19
N SER A 380 1.06 7.27 -1.77
CA SER A 380 2.40 7.79 -1.48
C SER A 380 2.54 8.11 0.01
N PRO A 381 3.68 7.77 0.65
CA PRO A 381 4.06 8.20 2.01
C PRO A 381 4.43 9.69 2.03
N LEU A 382 3.47 10.54 1.67
CA LEU A 382 3.55 11.97 1.94
C LEU A 382 3.03 12.24 3.34
N LYS A 383 3.80 13.00 4.12
CA LYS A 383 3.42 13.40 5.47
C LYS A 383 3.23 14.90 5.54
N ILE A 384 2.27 15.35 6.34
CA ILE A 384 2.22 16.74 6.79
C ILE A 384 2.62 16.77 8.26
N ILE A 385 3.61 17.59 8.58
CA ILE A 385 4.12 17.75 9.94
C ILE A 385 3.72 19.14 10.46
N MET A 386 3.08 19.15 11.62
CA MET A 386 2.76 20.33 12.43
C MET A 386 3.32 20.11 13.84
N ASP A 387 4.08 21.07 14.37
CA ASP A 387 4.67 21.00 15.71
C ASP A 387 5.41 19.68 15.99
N SER A 388 6.22 19.24 15.02
CA SER A 388 6.99 17.98 15.05
C SER A 388 6.15 16.69 15.10
N LYS A 389 4.83 16.78 14.87
CA LYS A 389 3.94 15.61 14.78
C LYS A 389 3.33 15.52 13.38
N GLU A 390 3.25 14.30 12.87
CA GLU A 390 2.48 14.02 11.66
C GLU A 390 1.00 14.30 11.93
N LEU A 391 0.33 14.99 11.01
CA LEU A 391 -1.11 15.16 11.04
C LEU A 391 -1.78 13.83 10.72
N ASN A 392 -2.88 13.54 11.41
CA ASN A 392 -3.65 12.32 11.18
C ASN A 392 -4.49 12.44 9.90
N ASP A 393 -4.52 11.38 9.10
CA ASP A 393 -5.34 11.20 7.92
C ASP A 393 -6.84 11.09 8.26
N THR A 394 -7.20 10.70 9.49
CA THR A 394 -8.59 10.46 9.93
C THR A 394 -9.15 11.55 10.85
N ASP A 395 -8.30 12.26 11.59
CA ASP A 395 -8.72 13.34 12.48
C ASP A 395 -8.53 14.70 11.80
N PRO A 396 -9.40 15.69 12.06
CA PRO A 396 -9.22 17.02 11.51
C PRO A 396 -7.93 17.66 12.03
N THR A 397 -7.40 18.59 11.25
CA THR A 397 -6.41 19.54 11.76
C THR A 397 -7.09 20.39 12.83
N ASN A 398 -6.71 20.16 14.09
CA ASN A 398 -7.27 20.85 15.24
C ASN A 398 -6.27 21.88 15.76
N LEU A 399 -6.62 23.16 15.60
CA LEU A 399 -5.80 24.26 16.09
C LEU A 399 -6.28 24.81 17.44
N GLY A 400 -7.29 24.17 18.05
CA GLY A 400 -7.93 24.64 19.26
C GLY A 400 -8.81 25.87 19.03
N ASN A 401 -9.14 26.58 20.11
CA ASN A 401 -10.00 27.76 20.05
C ASN A 401 -9.25 28.98 19.52
N MET A 402 -9.92 29.79 18.70
CA MET A 402 -9.35 31.03 18.19
C MET A 402 -9.44 32.14 19.25
N MET A 403 -8.34 32.36 19.98
CA MET A 403 -8.25 33.44 20.97
C MET A 403 -7.89 34.80 20.36
N GLU A 404 -7.08 34.81 19.29
CA GLU A 404 -6.62 36.01 18.58
C GLU A 404 -7.40 36.22 17.26
N GLY A 405 -7.38 37.43 16.68
CA GLY A 405 -8.08 37.69 15.40
C GLY A 405 -7.43 37.00 14.19
N LYS A 406 -6.15 36.63 14.30
CA LYS A 406 -5.33 36.06 13.23
C LYS A 406 -4.31 35.10 13.82
N ARG A 407 -4.08 33.95 13.18
CA ARG A 407 -3.03 32.98 13.55
C ARG A 407 -2.33 32.45 12.31
N ILE A 408 -1.00 32.39 12.34
CA ILE A 408 -0.20 31.78 11.27
C ILE A 408 0.49 30.54 11.86
N ILE A 409 0.33 29.40 11.19
CA ILE A 409 0.92 28.12 11.55
C ILE A 409 1.88 27.72 10.44
N LYS A 410 3.11 27.35 10.82
CA LYS A 410 4.08 26.78 9.90
C LYS A 410 3.93 25.27 9.89
N MET A 411 3.88 24.69 8.70
CA MET A 411 3.80 23.25 8.49
C MET A 411 4.84 22.83 7.45
N MET A 412 5.04 21.52 7.34
CA MET A 412 5.97 20.94 6.37
C MET A 412 5.33 19.74 5.71
N VAL A 413 5.40 19.66 4.39
CA VAL A 413 5.13 18.42 3.66
C VAL A 413 6.44 17.68 3.46
N GLN A 414 6.46 16.38 3.70
CA GLN A 414 7.63 15.53 3.55
C GLN A 414 7.34 14.38 2.59
N ASN A 415 8.26 14.17 1.65
CA ASN A 415 8.26 13.02 0.77
C ASN A 415 9.27 12.00 1.27
N GLU A 416 8.79 10.93 1.89
CA GLU A 416 9.63 9.81 2.35
C GLU A 416 9.79 8.71 1.28
N ASN A 417 9.33 8.96 0.05
CA ASN A 417 9.60 8.05 -1.06
C ASN A 417 11.08 8.07 -1.47
N SER A 418 11.51 6.95 -2.05
CA SER A 418 12.75 6.86 -2.84
C SER A 418 12.64 7.52 -4.22
N VAL A 419 11.45 7.99 -4.60
CA VAL A 419 11.16 8.69 -5.87
C VAL A 419 10.55 10.07 -5.62
N ALA A 420 10.71 10.96 -6.60
CA ALA A 420 10.05 12.27 -6.54
C ALA A 420 8.53 12.12 -6.72
N VAL A 421 7.77 13.00 -6.06
CA VAL A 421 6.33 13.14 -6.27
C VAL A 421 6.08 14.34 -7.16
N HIS A 422 5.24 14.19 -8.17
CA HIS A 422 4.92 15.22 -9.17
C HIS A 422 3.51 15.77 -9.00
N ASN A 423 3.29 16.99 -9.51
CA ASN A 423 2.02 17.73 -9.44
C ASN A 423 1.41 17.81 -8.02
N LEU A 424 2.27 17.86 -7.00
CA LEU A 424 1.86 18.00 -5.62
C LEU A 424 1.13 19.32 -5.39
N LYS A 425 -0.10 19.22 -4.88
CA LYS A 425 -0.98 20.29 -4.47
C LYS A 425 -1.41 20.07 -3.02
N ILE A 426 -1.50 21.16 -2.29
CA ILE A 426 -2.02 21.19 -0.93
C ILE A 426 -3.22 22.13 -0.92
N SER A 427 -4.34 21.72 -0.34
CA SER A 427 -5.53 22.56 -0.20
C SER A 427 -6.20 22.43 1.16
N ILE A 428 -6.94 23.47 1.53
CA ILE A 428 -7.82 23.47 2.71
C ILE A 428 -9.17 22.87 2.30
N GLU A 429 -9.62 21.85 3.02
CA GLU A 429 -10.89 21.16 2.79
C GLU A 429 -11.79 21.22 4.03
N GLN A 430 -13.09 21.23 3.79
CA GLN A 430 -14.09 21.21 4.85
C GLN A 430 -14.03 19.87 5.61
N TYR A 431 -14.12 19.95 6.94
CA TYR A 431 -14.26 18.77 7.80
C TYR A 431 -15.70 18.68 8.30
N MET A 432 -16.45 17.69 7.81
CA MET A 432 -17.88 17.50 8.13
C MET A 432 -18.67 18.82 8.02
N GLU A 433 -19.52 19.15 8.99
CA GLU A 433 -20.27 20.41 9.06
C GLU A 433 -19.48 21.60 9.63
N LYS A 434 -18.18 21.43 9.92
CA LYS A 434 -17.37 22.47 10.56
C LYS A 434 -16.97 23.57 9.59
N VAL A 435 -16.98 24.81 10.09
CA VAL A 435 -16.75 26.02 9.28
C VAL A 435 -15.30 26.53 9.28
N GLY A 436 -14.40 25.91 10.05
CA GLY A 436 -13.02 26.39 10.24
C GLY A 436 -12.23 26.54 8.94
N TYR A 437 -12.54 25.72 7.93
CA TYR A 437 -11.92 25.78 6.60
C TYR A 437 -12.17 27.12 5.87
N THR A 438 -13.28 27.81 6.18
CA THR A 438 -13.59 29.13 5.57
C THR A 438 -12.61 30.20 5.99
N TRP A 439 -12.07 30.08 7.22
CA TRP A 439 -11.13 31.02 7.83
C TRP A 439 -9.67 30.73 7.47
N ALA A 440 -9.38 29.51 7.01
CA ALA A 440 -8.03 29.04 6.72
C ALA A 440 -7.64 29.29 5.26
N ASN A 441 -6.47 29.89 5.03
CA ASN A 441 -5.80 30.00 3.75
C ASN A 441 -4.36 29.47 3.89
N ILE A 442 -3.72 29.16 2.76
CA ILE A 442 -2.39 28.58 2.71
C ILE A 442 -1.47 29.33 1.76
N SER A 443 -0.17 29.20 2.01
CA SER A 443 0.88 29.92 1.30
C SER A 443 2.20 29.15 1.30
N LEU A 444 2.99 29.30 0.22
CA LEU A 444 4.38 28.81 0.13
C LEU A 444 5.43 29.87 0.49
N ASP A 445 5.04 31.13 0.58
CA ASP A 445 5.95 32.27 0.78
C ASP A 445 5.56 33.15 1.97
N ASN A 446 4.47 32.80 2.68
CA ASN A 446 3.89 33.56 3.78
C ASN A 446 3.42 34.98 3.36
N LEU A 447 3.20 35.21 2.06
CA LEU A 447 2.77 36.49 1.49
C LEU A 447 1.45 36.34 0.72
N ALA A 448 1.41 35.41 -0.24
CA ALA A 448 0.23 35.13 -1.05
C ALA A 448 -0.61 34.02 -0.42
N TRP A 449 -1.84 34.37 -0.01
CA TRP A 449 -2.75 33.47 0.71
C TRP A 449 -3.90 33.02 -0.20
N VAL A 450 -4.02 31.71 -0.37
CA VAL A 450 -4.99 31.07 -1.28
C VAL A 450 -5.61 29.84 -0.63
N LYS A 451 -6.64 29.23 -1.23
CA LYS A 451 -7.21 27.97 -0.72
C LYS A 451 -6.44 26.72 -1.18
N GLN A 452 -5.62 26.84 -2.22
CA GLN A 452 -4.82 25.77 -2.79
C GLN A 452 -3.46 26.32 -3.25
N ILE A 453 -2.37 25.62 -2.92
CA ILE A 453 -1.01 25.88 -3.44
C ILE A 453 -0.53 24.69 -4.29
N SER A 454 0.31 24.98 -5.28
CA SER A 454 1.00 23.96 -6.08
C SER A 454 2.50 23.95 -5.75
N ILE A 455 3.00 22.81 -5.30
CA ILE A 455 4.43 22.55 -5.07
C ILE A 455 5.10 22.02 -6.34
N ASN A 456 4.31 21.47 -7.27
CA ASN A 456 4.75 20.76 -8.48
C ASN A 456 5.55 19.51 -8.11
N THR A 457 6.87 19.57 -8.11
CA THR A 457 7.70 18.40 -7.80
C THR A 457 8.29 18.51 -6.40
N LEU A 458 8.16 17.45 -5.60
CA LEU A 458 8.85 17.26 -4.33
C LEU A 458 9.79 16.06 -4.45
N SER A 459 11.10 16.31 -4.42
CA SER A 459 12.13 15.27 -4.60
C SER A 459 12.01 14.12 -3.58
N ALA A 460 12.56 12.96 -3.93
CA ALA A 460 12.70 11.82 -3.01
C ALA A 460 13.42 12.25 -1.71
N ASN A 461 12.99 11.71 -0.57
CA ASN A 461 13.57 11.98 0.76
C ASN A 461 13.78 13.48 1.06
N SER A 462 12.85 14.33 0.63
CA SER A 462 12.92 15.78 0.79
C SER A 462 11.66 16.35 1.42
N SER A 463 11.71 17.59 1.88
CA SER A 463 10.58 18.28 2.46
C SER A 463 10.44 19.71 1.94
N ARG A 464 9.24 20.27 2.09
CA ARG A 464 8.95 21.65 1.75
C ARG A 464 8.03 22.28 2.79
N GLU A 465 8.40 23.47 3.23
CA GLU A 465 7.63 24.24 4.19
C GLU A 465 6.47 24.96 3.50
N PHE A 466 5.36 25.11 4.23
CA PHE A 466 4.24 25.96 3.86
C PHE A 466 3.59 26.54 5.12
N TRP A 467 2.73 27.54 4.93
CA TRP A 467 2.06 28.23 6.02
C TRP A 467 0.55 28.14 5.87
N VAL A 468 -0.14 28.03 7.01
CA VAL A 468 -1.59 28.13 7.12
C VAL A 468 -1.91 29.39 7.92
N LEU A 469 -2.66 30.30 7.31
CA LEU A 469 -3.22 31.48 7.94
C LEU A 469 -4.68 31.23 8.28
N VAL A 470 -5.04 31.34 9.55
CA VAL A 470 -6.44 31.39 10.00
C VAL A 470 -6.80 32.81 10.41
N THR A 471 -7.88 33.35 9.83
CA THR A 471 -8.41 34.67 10.18
C THR A 471 -9.85 34.52 10.66
N LYS A 472 -10.12 34.90 11.91
CA LYS A 472 -11.45 34.73 12.51
C LYS A 472 -12.47 35.59 11.75
N ASP A 473 -13.59 34.97 11.34
CA ASP A 473 -14.74 35.74 10.90
C ASP A 473 -15.42 36.39 12.13
N LEU A 474 -15.38 37.71 12.20
CA LEU A 474 -15.96 38.48 13.31
C LEU A 474 -17.49 38.38 13.36
N ASN A 475 -18.15 37.93 12.29
CA ASN A 475 -19.59 37.70 12.25
C ASN A 475 -20.01 36.34 12.80
N TYR A 476 -19.04 35.45 13.08
CA TYR A 476 -19.32 34.14 13.64
C TYR A 476 -19.36 34.19 15.18
N ILE A 477 -20.50 33.82 15.75
CA ILE A 477 -20.80 33.96 17.20
C ILE A 477 -20.50 32.66 17.97
N GLY A 478 -19.98 31.60 17.33
CA GLY A 478 -19.70 30.31 17.96
C GLY A 478 -18.35 30.23 18.70
N PHE A 479 -18.29 29.39 19.73
CA PHE A 479 -17.09 29.02 20.50
C PHE A 479 -16.57 27.63 20.12
N GLU A 480 -16.50 27.33 18.82
CA GLU A 480 -15.97 26.05 18.34
C GLU A 480 -14.45 26.14 18.07
N PRO A 481 -13.70 25.04 18.30
CA PRO A 481 -12.31 24.95 17.88
C PRO A 481 -12.21 25.04 16.35
N ILE A 482 -11.08 25.53 15.87
CA ILE A 482 -10.81 25.60 14.43
C ILE A 482 -10.46 24.21 13.94
N LEU A 483 -11.40 23.62 13.18
CA LEU A 483 -11.30 22.31 12.57
C LEU A 483 -11.44 22.42 11.05
N PHE A 484 -10.51 21.80 10.33
CA PHE A 484 -10.54 21.62 8.88
C PHE A 484 -9.61 20.46 8.47
N ASN A 485 -9.73 20.00 7.24
CA ASN A 485 -8.80 19.02 6.67
C ASN A 485 -7.76 19.72 5.79
N ILE A 486 -6.56 19.15 5.72
CA ILE A 486 -5.58 19.50 4.71
C ILE A 486 -5.51 18.35 3.72
N LYS A 487 -5.83 18.64 2.47
CA LYS A 487 -5.84 17.67 1.40
C LYS A 487 -4.53 17.72 0.63
N LEU A 488 -3.91 16.55 0.47
CA LEU A 488 -2.80 16.32 -0.45
C LEU A 488 -3.35 15.71 -1.73
N GLN A 489 -2.97 16.30 -2.86
CA GLN A 489 -3.22 15.72 -4.18
C GLN A 489 -1.90 15.71 -4.94
N HIS A 490 -1.56 14.58 -5.53
CA HIS A 490 -0.42 14.44 -6.41
C HIS A 490 -0.72 13.36 -7.43
N ASP A 491 0.15 13.22 -8.41
CA ASP A 491 0.00 12.17 -9.40
C ASP A 491 0.67 10.83 -9.03
#